data_AF-A0A832C8Y4-F1
#
_entry.id   AF-A0A832C8Y4-F1
#
_cell.length_a   1.000
_cell.length_b   1.000
_cell.length_c   1.000
_cell.angle_alpha   90.00
_cell.angle_beta   90.00
_cell.angle_gamma   90.00
#
_symmetry.space_group_name_H-M   'P 1'
#
loop_
_entity.id
_entity.type
_entity.pdbx_description
1 polymer ?
#
loop_
_entity_poly.entity_id
_entity_poly.type
_entity_poly.pdbx_seq_one_letter_code
_entity_poly.pdbx_strand_id
1 'polypeptide(L)'
;MAKNQVTSGKKEGEVSVHGVLKIVSIPFISALIGWFTNYLAVRMIFHPYQPLGLGPLKIQGLVPKRREELAISIGKTVSNHLISHADIANSLKSIQVVESLKQLLDEKVQEVIDRKLLSLNPMISAFIGPETKAKIKAAIVSEMVLMLPDLAERFATGLEEHLDMQTLVTDRIRSFDLEKLEQIILEISSRELKAIEIYGGVLGFIIGLLQVGLILL
;
A
#
# COMPACT_ATOMS: atom_id res chain seq x y z
N MET A 1 78.19 -7.56 -47.62
CA MET A 1 77.63 -6.31 -47.06
C MET A 1 76.35 -5.98 -47.82
N ALA A 2 75.37 -5.43 -47.10
CA ALA A 2 74.11 -4.80 -47.54
C ALA A 2 73.02 -5.69 -48.20
N LYS A 3 72.03 -5.94 -47.34
CA LYS A 3 70.69 -6.49 -47.53
C LYS A 3 69.74 -5.38 -48.02
N ASN A 4 68.56 -5.78 -48.51
CA ASN A 4 67.32 -5.01 -48.71
C ASN A 4 67.16 -4.23 -50.02
N GLN A 5 66.28 -4.72 -50.89
CA GLN A 5 65.02 -4.04 -51.25
C GLN A 5 64.18 -4.95 -52.15
N VAL A 6 63.47 -5.91 -51.55
CA VAL A 6 62.24 -6.46 -52.14
C VAL A 6 61.31 -6.76 -50.97
N THR A 7 60.17 -6.05 -50.95
CA THR A 7 58.80 -6.50 -50.65
C THR A 7 58.00 -5.30 -50.15
N SER A 8 57.62 -4.41 -51.06
CA SER A 8 56.39 -3.64 -50.89
C SER A 8 55.25 -4.59 -51.25
N GLY A 9 54.49 -4.99 -50.24
CA GLY A 9 53.47 -6.02 -50.39
C GLY A 9 52.51 -6.00 -49.21
N LYS A 10 51.41 -5.24 -49.39
CA LYS A 10 50.06 -5.63 -48.97
C LYS A 10 49.84 -5.74 -47.44
N LYS A 11 49.55 -4.61 -46.78
CA LYS A 11 48.90 -4.58 -45.46
C LYS A 11 47.95 -3.38 -45.32
N GLU A 12 46.95 -3.26 -46.19
CA GLU A 12 45.93 -2.20 -46.06
C GLU A 12 44.48 -2.69 -46.21
N GLY A 13 44.23 -4.01 -46.26
CA GLY A 13 42.90 -4.56 -46.55
C GLY A 13 42.28 -5.47 -45.47
N GLU A 14 42.95 -5.66 -44.33
CA GLU A 14 42.41 -6.41 -43.18
C GLU A 14 42.39 -5.50 -41.96
N VAL A 15 41.58 -4.44 -41.98
CA VAL A 15 40.94 -4.02 -40.73
C VAL A 15 40.04 -5.20 -40.35
N SER A 16 40.62 -6.14 -39.62
CA SER A 16 40.08 -7.48 -39.39
C SER A 16 38.63 -7.34 -38.95
N VAL A 17 37.70 -7.97 -39.66
CA VAL A 17 36.26 -7.99 -39.30
C VAL A 17 36.07 -8.32 -37.82
N HIS A 18 36.98 -9.12 -37.26
CA HIS A 18 37.08 -9.47 -35.85
C HIS A 18 37.37 -8.27 -34.92
N GLY A 19 38.12 -7.26 -35.35
CA GLY A 19 38.42 -6.05 -34.57
C GLY A 19 37.22 -5.11 -34.49
N VAL A 20 36.54 -4.87 -35.61
CA VAL A 20 35.32 -4.04 -35.64
C VAL A 20 34.20 -4.69 -34.84
N LEU A 21 34.02 -6.01 -34.99
CA LEU A 21 33.04 -6.77 -34.23
C LEU A 21 33.29 -6.69 -32.70
N LYS A 22 34.57 -6.74 -32.28
CA LYS A 22 34.94 -6.58 -30.87
C LYS A 22 34.58 -5.19 -30.35
N ILE A 23 34.91 -4.13 -31.07
CA ILE A 23 34.65 -2.75 -30.62
C ILE A 23 33.14 -2.49 -30.49
N VAL A 24 32.35 -2.93 -31.47
CA VAL A 24 30.89 -2.75 -31.45
C VAL A 24 30.21 -3.59 -30.36
N SER A 25 30.79 -4.73 -29.96
CA SER A 25 30.21 -5.56 -28.89
C SER A 25 30.29 -4.94 -27.49
N ILE A 26 31.24 -4.01 -27.25
CA ILE A 26 31.51 -3.45 -25.92
C ILE A 26 30.28 -2.73 -25.32
N PRO A 27 29.62 -1.78 -26.01
CA PRO A 27 28.41 -1.11 -25.49
C PRO A 27 27.28 -2.06 -25.13
N PHE A 28 27.05 -3.12 -25.92
CA PHE A 28 25.97 -4.08 -25.66
C PHE A 28 26.28 -4.98 -24.46
N ILE A 29 27.53 -5.42 -24.32
CA ILE A 29 27.95 -6.21 -23.15
C ILE A 29 27.84 -5.35 -21.89
N SER A 30 28.29 -4.10 -21.92
CA SER A 30 28.16 -3.18 -20.80
C SER A 30 26.70 -2.88 -20.45
N ALA A 31 25.83 -2.72 -21.45
CA ALA A 31 24.38 -2.59 -21.25
C ALA A 31 23.78 -3.84 -20.57
N LEU A 32 24.15 -5.03 -21.04
CA LEU A 32 23.66 -6.28 -20.48
C LEU A 32 24.10 -6.45 -19.01
N ILE A 33 25.36 -6.15 -18.70
CA ILE A 33 25.88 -6.18 -17.33
C ILE A 33 25.15 -5.17 -16.44
N GLY A 34 24.93 -3.95 -16.94
CA GLY A 34 24.21 -2.90 -16.21
C GLY A 34 22.78 -3.30 -15.89
N TRP A 35 22.06 -3.84 -16.88
CA TRP A 35 20.71 -4.37 -16.71
C TRP A 35 20.68 -5.55 -15.73
N PHE A 36 21.54 -6.55 -15.93
CA PHE A 36 21.58 -7.76 -15.10
C PHE A 36 21.93 -7.47 -13.65
N THR A 37 22.89 -6.58 -13.41
CA THR A 37 23.30 -6.19 -12.05
C THR A 37 22.16 -5.50 -11.33
N ASN A 38 21.44 -4.60 -12.02
CA ASN A 38 20.32 -3.90 -11.39
C ASN A 38 19.11 -4.82 -11.15
N TYR A 39 18.83 -5.74 -12.08
CA TYR A 39 17.84 -6.81 -11.89
C TYR A 39 18.16 -7.66 -10.65
N LEU A 40 19.43 -8.04 -10.48
CA LEU A 40 19.86 -8.78 -9.29
C LEU A 40 19.70 -7.93 -8.02
N ALA A 41 20.05 -6.65 -8.05
CA ALA A 41 19.92 -5.75 -6.91
C ALA A 41 18.46 -5.60 -6.45
N VAL A 42 17.52 -5.42 -7.40
CA VAL A 42 16.08 -5.40 -7.10
C VAL A 42 15.65 -6.69 -6.42
N ARG A 43 16.06 -7.84 -6.96
CA ARG A 43 15.74 -9.15 -6.37
C ARG A 43 16.35 -9.34 -4.97
N MET A 44 17.55 -8.80 -4.72
CA MET A 44 18.23 -8.84 -3.41
C MET A 44 17.56 -7.99 -2.33
N ILE A 45 16.70 -7.03 -2.69
CA ILE A 45 15.92 -6.27 -1.69
C ILE A 45 14.92 -7.19 -0.98
N PHE A 46 14.36 -8.16 -1.71
CA PHE A 46 13.33 -9.06 -1.20
C PHE A 46 13.90 -10.39 -0.69
N HIS A 47 14.96 -10.90 -1.32
CA HIS A 47 15.56 -12.20 -1.02
C HIS A 47 17.00 -12.06 -0.52
N PRO A 48 17.47 -12.96 0.37
CA PRO A 48 16.77 -14.09 0.96
C PRO A 48 15.90 -13.70 2.17
N TYR A 49 14.81 -14.44 2.39
CA TYR A 49 13.88 -14.20 3.50
C TYR A 49 14.53 -14.38 4.87
N GLN A 50 15.30 -15.46 5.02
CA GLN A 50 16.05 -15.76 6.23
C GLN A 50 17.50 -15.31 6.06
N PRO A 51 18.15 -14.84 7.14
CA PRO A 51 19.55 -14.47 7.09
C PRO A 51 20.42 -15.69 6.79
N LEU A 52 21.17 -15.64 5.69
CA LEU A 52 22.17 -16.65 5.32
C LEU A 52 23.58 -16.14 5.63
N GLY A 53 24.43 -17.01 6.18
CA GLY A 53 25.84 -16.72 6.44
C GLY A 53 26.29 -17.03 7.87
N LEU A 54 27.59 -16.89 8.12
CA LEU A 54 28.23 -17.17 9.42
C LEU A 54 28.88 -15.89 9.97
N GLY A 55 28.64 -15.61 11.26
CA GLY A 55 29.24 -14.45 11.94
C GLY A 55 28.70 -13.09 11.43
N PRO A 56 29.57 -12.07 11.24
CA PRO A 56 29.15 -10.73 10.81
C PRO A 56 28.70 -10.64 9.33
N LEU A 57 28.95 -11.68 8.52
CA LEU A 57 28.63 -11.74 7.10
C LEU A 57 27.24 -12.35 6.83
N LYS A 58 26.22 -11.90 7.57
CA LYS A 58 24.82 -12.34 7.34
C LYS A 58 24.18 -11.52 6.22
N ILE A 59 23.85 -12.18 5.13
CA ILE A 59 23.12 -11.60 3.99
C ILE A 59 21.63 -11.91 4.18
N GLN A 60 20.81 -10.87 4.11
CA GLN A 60 19.36 -10.97 4.17
C GLN A 60 18.77 -9.87 3.28
N GLY A 61 17.63 -10.15 2.66
CA GLY A 61 16.88 -9.13 1.94
C GLY A 61 16.55 -7.95 2.86
N LEU A 62 16.58 -6.73 2.31
CA LEU A 62 16.33 -5.52 3.07
C LEU A 62 14.90 -5.45 3.63
N VAL A 63 13.91 -5.88 2.84
CA VAL A 63 12.49 -5.90 3.25
C VAL A 63 12.25 -6.90 4.39
N PRO A 64 12.66 -8.19 4.28
CA PRO A 64 12.58 -9.12 5.40
C PRO A 64 13.27 -8.62 6.67
N LYS A 65 14.46 -8.01 6.51
CA LYS A 65 15.27 -7.50 7.63
C LYS A 65 14.61 -6.33 8.36
N ARG A 66 13.86 -5.47 7.65
CA ARG A 66 13.20 -4.27 8.21
C ARG A 66 11.68 -4.42 8.36
N ARG A 67 11.15 -5.64 8.29
CA ARG A 67 9.71 -5.90 8.35
C ARG A 67 9.01 -5.24 9.55
N GLU A 68 9.63 -5.33 10.72
CA GLU A 68 9.07 -4.78 11.96
C GLU A 68 8.99 -3.24 11.91
N GLU A 69 10.07 -2.60 11.45
CA GLU A 69 10.12 -1.16 11.23
C GLU A 69 9.05 -0.71 10.22
N LEU A 70 8.90 -1.45 9.11
CA LEU A 70 7.86 -1.20 8.11
C LEU A 70 6.45 -1.32 8.71
N ALA A 71 6.18 -2.34 9.51
CA ALA A 71 4.87 -2.54 10.15
C ALA A 71 4.51 -1.36 11.07
N ILE A 72 5.44 -0.94 11.91
CA ILE A 72 5.26 0.20 12.82
C ILE A 72 5.07 1.50 12.03
N SER A 73 5.90 1.76 11.02
CA SER A 73 5.80 2.97 10.20
C SER A 73 4.48 3.05 9.44
N ILE A 74 4.03 1.94 8.83
CA ILE A 74 2.74 1.91 8.14
C ILE A 74 1.59 2.09 9.13
N GLY A 75 1.63 1.40 10.27
CA GLY A 75 0.61 1.55 11.33
C GLY A 75 0.50 2.99 11.83
N LYS A 76 1.64 3.66 12.06
CA LYS A 76 1.67 5.07 12.47
C LYS A 76 1.10 5.99 11.39
N THR A 77 1.50 5.80 10.13
CA THR A 77 0.99 6.61 9.01
C THR A 77 -0.52 6.46 8.87
N VAL A 78 -1.03 5.23 8.93
CA VAL A 78 -2.46 4.92 8.84
C VAL A 78 -3.24 5.52 10.01
N SER A 79 -2.76 5.33 11.24
CA SER A 79 -3.39 5.89 12.44
C SER A 79 -3.52 7.41 12.37
N ASN A 80 -2.46 8.09 11.91
CA ASN A 80 -2.45 9.55 11.80
C ASN A 80 -3.37 10.11 10.69
N HIS A 81 -3.86 9.29 9.75
CA HIS A 81 -4.57 9.78 8.55
C HIS A 81 -5.95 9.17 8.30
N LEU A 82 -6.32 8.04 8.93
CA LEU A 82 -7.57 7.35 8.56
C LEU A 82 -8.78 7.67 9.43
N ILE A 83 -8.64 7.86 10.75
CA ILE A 83 -9.80 7.97 11.63
C ILE A 83 -9.51 8.91 12.80
N SER A 84 -10.14 10.09 12.80
CA SER A 84 -10.28 10.91 14.02
C SER A 84 -11.69 10.82 14.58
N HIS A 85 -11.83 11.10 15.87
CA HIS A 85 -13.13 11.14 16.58
C HIS A 85 -14.05 12.18 16.01
N ALA A 86 -13.47 13.30 15.55
CA ALA A 86 -14.22 14.32 14.83
C ALA A 86 -14.80 13.75 13.54
N ASP A 87 -14.03 12.98 12.76
CA ASP A 87 -14.50 12.41 11.50
C ASP A 87 -15.61 11.37 11.71
N ILE A 88 -15.46 10.49 12.73
CA ILE A 88 -16.51 9.52 13.09
C ILE A 88 -17.78 10.24 13.55
N ALA A 89 -17.65 11.17 14.50
CA ALA A 89 -18.80 11.90 15.03
C ALA A 89 -19.51 12.70 13.94
N ASN A 90 -18.76 13.36 13.04
CA ASN A 90 -19.31 14.11 11.92
C ASN A 90 -20.00 13.20 10.89
N SER A 91 -19.44 12.00 10.62
CA SER A 91 -20.07 11.01 9.75
C SER A 91 -21.39 10.50 10.34
N LEU A 92 -21.44 10.24 11.64
CA LEU A 92 -22.64 9.83 12.35
C LEU A 92 -23.70 10.94 12.47
N LYS A 93 -23.26 12.20 12.56
CA LYS A 93 -24.12 13.40 12.53
C LYS A 93 -24.56 13.78 11.12
N SER A 94 -24.10 13.08 10.07
CA SER A 94 -24.49 13.38 8.70
C SER A 94 -26.00 13.24 8.50
N ILE A 95 -26.57 14.14 7.70
CA ILE A 95 -28.02 14.22 7.45
C ILE A 95 -28.58 12.85 7.00
N GLN A 96 -27.83 12.12 6.18
CA GLN A 96 -28.24 10.82 5.67
C GLN A 96 -28.34 9.75 6.77
N VAL A 97 -27.37 9.71 7.70
CA VAL A 97 -27.38 8.77 8.83
C VAL A 97 -28.50 9.10 9.79
N VAL A 98 -28.69 10.38 10.12
CA VAL A 98 -29.77 10.83 11.00
C VAL A 98 -31.15 10.51 10.42
N GLU A 99 -31.39 10.74 9.13
CA GLU A 99 -32.68 10.42 8.50
C GLU A 99 -32.91 8.89 8.45
N SER A 100 -31.88 8.11 8.16
CA SER A 100 -31.96 6.64 8.17
C SER A 100 -32.29 6.11 9.58
N LEU A 101 -31.64 6.65 10.62
CA LEU A 101 -31.92 6.31 12.01
C LEU A 101 -33.34 6.73 12.41
N LYS A 102 -33.80 7.91 11.99
CA LYS A 102 -35.17 8.37 12.24
C LYS A 102 -36.20 7.42 11.64
N GLN A 103 -36.00 6.94 10.41
CA GLN A 103 -36.90 5.94 9.79
C GLN A 103 -36.91 4.63 10.59
N LEU A 104 -35.74 4.11 10.96
CA LEU A 104 -35.63 2.91 11.79
C LEU A 104 -36.30 3.07 13.16
N LEU A 105 -36.13 4.24 13.80
CA LEU A 105 -36.78 4.58 15.05
C LEU A 105 -38.30 4.67 14.89
N ASP A 106 -38.78 5.29 13.81
CA ASP A 106 -40.21 5.43 13.51
C ASP A 106 -40.90 4.06 13.37
N GLU A 107 -40.26 3.14 12.65
CA GLU A 107 -40.72 1.75 12.51
C GLU A 107 -40.66 0.99 13.83
N LYS A 108 -39.53 1.07 14.56
CA LYS A 108 -39.34 0.27 15.77
C LYS A 108 -40.20 0.75 16.93
N VAL A 109 -40.37 2.07 17.08
CA VAL A 109 -41.26 2.65 18.08
C VAL A 109 -42.71 2.29 17.78
N GLN A 110 -43.13 2.31 16.51
CA GLN A 110 -44.47 1.84 16.11
C GLN A 110 -44.69 0.38 16.52
N GLU A 111 -43.75 -0.50 16.21
CA GLU A 111 -43.83 -1.92 16.59
C GLU A 111 -43.93 -2.09 18.11
N VAL A 112 -43.13 -1.34 18.88
CA VAL A 112 -43.17 -1.39 20.35
C VAL A 112 -44.51 -0.89 20.88
N ILE A 113 -45.04 0.20 20.34
CA ILE A 113 -46.36 0.72 20.74
C ILE A 113 -47.45 -0.31 20.41
N ASP A 114 -47.45 -0.90 19.23
CA ASP A 114 -48.49 -1.84 18.86
C ASP A 114 -48.41 -3.15 19.67
N ARG A 115 -47.20 -3.67 19.94
CA ARG A 115 -47.05 -4.90 20.73
C ARG A 115 -47.30 -4.70 22.22
N LYS A 116 -46.67 -3.67 22.82
CA LYS A 116 -46.63 -3.49 24.28
C LYS A 116 -47.76 -2.62 24.79
N LEU A 117 -48.14 -1.57 24.07
CA LEU A 117 -49.17 -0.65 24.55
C LEU A 117 -50.57 -1.30 24.49
N LEU A 118 -50.82 -2.17 23.50
CA LEU A 118 -52.03 -2.99 23.43
C LEU A 118 -52.08 -4.11 24.47
N SER A 119 -50.93 -4.53 25.01
CA SER A 119 -50.85 -5.61 26.00
C SER A 119 -50.96 -5.15 27.45
N LEU A 120 -51.01 -3.84 27.74
CA LEU A 120 -50.95 -3.32 29.11
C LEU A 120 -52.24 -3.57 29.92
N ASN A 121 -53.42 -3.31 29.34
CA ASN A 121 -54.75 -3.61 29.92
C ASN A 121 -55.86 -3.21 28.92
N PRO A 122 -56.93 -4.01 28.70
CA PRO A 122 -58.08 -3.64 27.86
C PRO A 122 -58.72 -2.28 28.19
N MET A 123 -58.68 -1.86 29.45
CA MET A 123 -59.18 -0.56 29.89
C MET A 123 -58.30 0.60 29.37
N ILE A 124 -56.98 0.46 29.43
CA ILE A 124 -56.04 1.50 28.98
C ILE A 124 -56.04 1.60 27.45
N SER A 125 -56.11 0.46 26.75
CA SER A 125 -56.20 0.46 25.28
C SER A 125 -57.48 1.11 24.76
N ALA A 126 -58.58 1.09 25.53
CA ALA A 126 -59.83 1.73 25.15
C ALA A 126 -59.76 3.27 25.22
N PHE A 127 -58.92 3.83 26.09
CA PHE A 127 -58.69 5.27 26.19
C PHE A 127 -57.54 5.78 25.29
N ILE A 128 -56.64 4.89 24.86
CA ILE A 128 -55.55 5.24 23.95
C ILE A 128 -55.98 4.99 22.50
N GLY A 129 -56.66 5.97 21.94
CA GLY A 129 -57.01 6.01 20.52
C GLY A 129 -55.81 6.19 19.59
N PRO A 130 -56.01 6.05 18.27
CA PRO A 130 -54.96 6.17 17.25
C PRO A 130 -54.24 7.52 17.30
N GLU A 131 -54.93 8.62 17.61
CA GLU A 131 -54.30 9.94 17.77
C GLU A 131 -53.33 10.00 18.95
N THR A 132 -53.71 9.44 20.10
CA THR A 132 -52.85 9.40 21.29
C THR A 132 -51.61 8.56 21.03
N LYS A 133 -51.76 7.42 20.33
CA LYS A 133 -50.60 6.59 19.91
C LYS A 133 -49.66 7.35 18.99
N ALA A 134 -50.21 8.06 17.99
CA ALA A 134 -49.41 8.87 17.06
C ALA A 134 -48.65 9.99 17.80
N LYS A 135 -49.29 10.66 18.76
CA LYS A 135 -48.63 11.68 19.60
C LYS A 135 -47.52 11.10 20.46
N ILE A 136 -47.76 9.95 21.11
CA ILE A 136 -46.75 9.25 21.91
C ILE A 136 -45.56 8.84 21.03
N LYS A 137 -45.83 8.24 19.86
CA LYS A 137 -44.79 7.87 18.90
C LYS A 137 -43.96 9.08 18.47
N ALA A 138 -44.61 10.15 18.03
CA ALA A 138 -43.93 11.35 17.57
C ALA A 138 -43.07 11.98 18.68
N ALA A 139 -43.57 12.01 19.93
CA ALA A 139 -42.81 12.49 21.08
C ALA A 139 -41.57 11.63 21.35
N ILE A 140 -41.72 10.29 21.37
CA ILE A 140 -40.60 9.36 21.59
C ILE A 140 -39.56 9.49 20.47
N VAL A 141 -39.98 9.43 19.21
CA VAL A 141 -39.07 9.52 18.06
C VAL A 141 -38.35 10.86 18.04
N SER A 142 -39.06 11.96 18.29
CA SER A 142 -38.46 13.30 18.35
C SER A 142 -37.39 13.39 19.46
N GLU A 143 -37.69 12.88 20.65
CA GLU A 143 -36.73 12.88 21.77
C GLU A 143 -35.50 12.03 21.45
N MET A 144 -35.70 10.82 20.90
CA MET A 144 -34.60 9.93 20.52
C MET A 144 -33.71 10.55 19.44
N VAL A 145 -34.29 11.26 18.46
CA VAL A 145 -33.54 11.96 17.40
C VAL A 145 -32.72 13.11 17.98
N LEU A 146 -33.24 13.85 18.97
CA LEU A 146 -32.50 14.93 19.64
C LEU A 146 -31.28 14.42 20.43
N MET A 147 -31.31 13.17 20.89
CA MET A 147 -30.19 12.54 21.60
C MET A 147 -29.11 11.96 20.66
N LEU A 148 -29.40 11.77 19.37
CA LEU A 148 -28.46 11.15 18.42
C LEU A 148 -27.12 11.88 18.31
N PRO A 149 -27.04 13.23 18.27
CA PRO A 149 -25.76 13.91 18.17
C PRO A 149 -24.85 13.68 19.38
N ASP A 150 -25.40 13.68 20.60
CA ASP A 150 -24.66 13.41 21.83
C ASP A 150 -24.21 11.94 21.90
N LEU A 151 -25.09 11.01 21.52
CA LEU A 151 -24.75 9.59 21.47
C LEU A 151 -23.65 9.31 20.43
N ALA A 152 -23.70 9.96 19.27
CA ALA A 152 -22.67 9.88 18.25
C ALA A 152 -21.31 10.37 18.75
N GLU A 153 -21.30 11.44 19.55
CA GLU A 153 -20.09 12.00 20.15
C GLU A 153 -19.50 11.06 21.20
N ARG A 154 -20.32 10.57 22.14
CA ARG A 154 -19.90 9.58 23.14
C ARG A 154 -19.40 8.29 22.49
N PHE A 155 -20.05 7.83 21.42
CA PHE A 155 -19.62 6.64 20.69
C PHE A 155 -18.28 6.88 19.99
N ALA A 156 -18.10 8.04 19.34
CA ALA A 156 -16.83 8.40 18.74
C ALA A 156 -15.70 8.44 19.78
N THR A 157 -15.91 9.07 20.94
CA THR A 157 -14.93 9.08 22.03
C THR A 157 -14.67 7.67 22.58
N GLY A 158 -15.70 6.85 22.77
CA GLY A 158 -15.51 5.47 23.23
C GLY A 158 -14.71 4.62 22.25
N LEU A 159 -14.86 4.86 20.94
CA LEU A 159 -14.04 4.24 19.91
C LEU A 159 -12.58 4.72 19.98
N GLU A 160 -12.30 6.00 20.28
CA GLU A 160 -10.92 6.51 20.50
C GLU A 160 -10.17 5.66 21.52
N GLU A 161 -10.81 5.48 22.67
CA GLU A 161 -10.17 4.91 23.85
C GLU A 161 -9.85 3.42 23.66
N HIS A 162 -10.57 2.73 22.76
CA HIS A 162 -10.49 1.29 22.59
C HIS A 162 -9.94 0.86 21.21
N LEU A 163 -9.93 1.75 20.21
CA LEU A 163 -9.38 1.48 18.88
C LEU A 163 -8.03 2.15 18.70
N ASP A 164 -6.96 1.49 19.15
CA ASP A 164 -5.61 1.84 18.73
C ASP A 164 -5.37 1.35 17.29
N MET A 165 -5.70 2.21 16.32
CA MET A 165 -5.52 1.94 14.89
C MET A 165 -4.06 1.64 14.54
N GLN A 166 -3.10 2.25 15.23
CA GLN A 166 -1.69 1.97 15.00
C GLN A 166 -1.37 0.53 15.36
N THR A 167 -1.75 0.09 16.56
CA THR A 167 -1.51 -1.28 17.02
C THR A 167 -2.25 -2.29 16.16
N LEU A 168 -3.53 -2.05 15.85
CA LEU A 168 -4.34 -2.94 15.02
C LEU A 168 -3.75 -3.15 13.61
N VAL A 169 -3.30 -2.07 12.96
CA VAL A 169 -2.67 -2.16 11.62
C VAL A 169 -1.29 -2.80 11.70
N THR A 170 -0.49 -2.44 12.71
CA THR A 170 0.83 -3.03 12.92
C THR A 170 0.72 -4.55 13.10
N ASP A 171 -0.18 -5.01 13.97
CA ASP A 171 -0.40 -6.43 14.21
C ASP A 171 -0.96 -7.15 12.99
N ARG A 172 -1.80 -6.47 12.19
CA ARG A 172 -2.26 -7.01 10.91
C ARG A 172 -1.09 -7.23 9.94
N ILE A 173 -0.15 -6.30 9.83
CA ILE A 173 1.04 -6.45 8.98
C ILE A 173 1.98 -7.54 9.54
N ARG A 174 2.12 -7.64 10.86
CA ARG A 174 2.84 -8.74 11.52
C ARG A 174 2.18 -10.11 11.32
N SER A 175 0.89 -10.16 11.02
CA SER A 175 0.21 -11.41 10.67
C SER A 175 0.46 -11.87 9.23
N PHE A 176 0.98 -11.01 8.35
CA PHE A 176 1.26 -11.37 6.97
C PHE A 176 2.58 -12.14 6.84
N ASP A 177 2.58 -13.23 6.09
CA ASP A 177 3.83 -13.90 5.73
C ASP A 177 4.71 -12.99 4.84
N LEU A 178 6.02 -13.25 4.85
CA LEU A 178 6.99 -12.45 4.09
C LEU A 178 6.65 -12.39 2.60
N GLU A 179 6.15 -13.50 2.04
CA GLU A 179 5.69 -13.58 0.65
C GLU A 179 4.54 -12.63 0.37
N LYS A 180 3.60 -12.50 1.32
CA LYS A 180 2.45 -11.62 1.15
C LYS A 180 2.86 -10.16 1.23
N LEU A 181 3.77 -9.81 2.13
CA LEU A 181 4.34 -8.47 2.22
C LEU A 181 5.10 -8.10 0.94
N GLU A 182 5.92 -9.02 0.42
CA GLU A 182 6.59 -8.85 -0.87
C GLU A 182 5.58 -8.64 -2.00
N GLN A 183 4.52 -9.45 -2.07
CA GLN A 183 3.49 -9.30 -3.09
C GLN A 183 2.87 -7.89 -3.07
N ILE A 184 2.52 -7.38 -1.89
CA ILE A 184 1.95 -6.04 -1.74
C ILE A 184 2.93 -4.97 -2.23
N ILE A 185 4.21 -5.07 -1.82
CA ILE A 185 5.23 -4.10 -2.22
C ILE A 185 5.50 -4.16 -3.73
N LEU A 186 5.63 -5.36 -4.30
CA LEU A 186 5.86 -5.54 -5.74
C LEU A 186 4.65 -5.07 -6.57
N GLU A 187 3.44 -5.30 -6.10
CA GLU A 187 2.22 -4.84 -6.79
C GLU A 187 2.22 -3.31 -6.92
N ILE A 188 2.63 -2.61 -5.86
CA ILE A 188 2.69 -1.14 -5.83
C ILE A 188 3.93 -0.61 -6.57
N SER A 189 5.10 -1.25 -6.41
CA SER A 189 6.40 -0.70 -6.84
C SER A 189 7.00 -1.34 -8.10
N SER A 190 6.31 -2.31 -8.73
CA SER A 190 6.88 -3.05 -9.87
C SER A 190 7.27 -2.18 -11.06
N ARG A 191 6.58 -1.06 -11.28
CA ARG A 191 6.86 -0.14 -12.40
C ARG A 191 8.15 0.62 -12.15
N GLU A 192 8.32 1.12 -10.93
CA GLU A 192 9.46 1.88 -10.47
C GLU A 192 10.71 0.99 -10.47
N LEU A 193 10.61 -0.23 -9.95
CA LEU A 193 11.74 -1.18 -9.92
C LEU A 193 12.20 -1.56 -11.34
N LYS A 194 11.26 -1.82 -12.26
CA LYS A 194 11.59 -2.08 -13.68
C LYS A 194 12.24 -0.88 -14.36
N ALA A 195 11.85 0.35 -14.01
CA ALA A 195 12.50 1.54 -14.55
C ALA A 195 13.98 1.60 -14.15
N ILE A 196 14.31 1.26 -12.89
CA ILE A 196 15.71 1.21 -12.43
C ILE A 196 16.49 0.16 -13.23
N GLU A 197 15.91 -1.01 -13.52
CA GLU A 197 16.56 -2.05 -14.34
C GLU A 197 16.89 -1.55 -15.75
N ILE A 198 15.93 -0.87 -16.38
CA ILE A 198 16.09 -0.27 -17.70
C ILE A 198 17.19 0.80 -17.67
N TYR A 199 17.17 1.69 -16.67
CA TYR A 199 18.20 2.71 -16.52
C TYR A 199 19.59 2.11 -16.30
N GLY A 200 19.70 0.99 -15.58
CA GLY A 200 20.95 0.24 -15.46
C GLY A 200 21.49 -0.19 -16.82
N GLY A 201 20.63 -0.69 -17.71
CA GLY A 201 21.01 -1.05 -19.08
C GLY A 201 21.41 0.15 -19.94
N VAL A 202 20.64 1.24 -19.88
CA VAL A 202 20.93 2.48 -20.62
C VAL A 202 22.26 3.09 -20.17
N LEU A 203 22.51 3.18 -18.87
CA LEU A 203 23.77 3.67 -18.33
C LEU A 203 24.93 2.76 -18.71
N GLY A 204 24.75 1.43 -18.63
CA GLY A 204 25.75 0.47 -19.09
C GLY A 204 26.10 0.66 -20.57
N PHE A 205 25.10 0.92 -21.42
CA PHE A 205 25.32 1.22 -22.83
C PHE A 205 26.14 2.50 -23.04
N ILE A 206 25.77 3.58 -22.34
CA ILE A 206 26.48 4.87 -22.40
C ILE A 206 27.93 4.71 -21.95
N ILE A 207 28.17 3.99 -20.84
CA ILE A 207 29.53 3.71 -20.35
C ILE A 207 30.33 2.93 -21.39
N GLY A 208 29.74 1.92 -22.02
CA GLY A 208 30.42 1.18 -23.07
C GLY A 208 30.71 2.01 -24.33
N LEU A 209 29.84 2.96 -24.70
CA LEU A 209 30.13 3.92 -25.77
C LEU A 209 31.31 4.83 -25.41
N LEU A 210 31.36 5.33 -24.17
CA LEU A 210 32.49 6.12 -23.69
C LEU A 210 33.79 5.31 -23.69
N GLN A 211 33.73 4.03 -23.30
CA GLN A 211 34.88 3.13 -23.34
C GLN A 211 35.39 2.91 -24.77
N VAL A 212 34.49 2.74 -25.75
CA VAL A 212 34.88 2.65 -27.17
C VAL A 212 35.52 3.95 -27.64
N GLY A 213 34.92 5.10 -27.30
CA GLY A 213 35.48 6.42 -27.65
C GLY A 213 36.89 6.63 -27.08
N LEU A 214 37.14 6.18 -25.85
CA LEU A 214 38.46 6.22 -25.22
C LEU A 214 39.47 5.29 -25.91
N ILE A 215 39.03 4.10 -26.36
CA ILE A 215 39.89 3.14 -27.06
C ILE A 215 40.29 3.64 -28.47
N LEU A 216 39.44 4.45 -29.09
CA LEU A 216 39.66 5.00 -30.43
C LEU A 216 40.51 6.29 -30.44
N LEU A 217 40.78 6.88 -29.26
CA LEU A 217 41.53 8.13 -29.09
C LEU A 217 43.01 7.85 -28.76
#